data_AF-A0A835CL86-F1
#
_entry.id   AF-A0A835CL86-F1
#
_cell.length_a   1.000
_cell.length_b   1.000
_cell.length_c   1.000
_cell.angle_alpha   90.00
_cell.angle_beta   90.00
_cell.angle_gamma   90.00
#
_symmetry.space_group_name_H-M   'P 1'
#
loop_
_entity.id
_entity.type
_entity.pdbx_description
1 polymer ?
#
loop_
_entity_poly.entity_id
_entity_poly.type
_entity_poly.pdbx_seq_one_letter_code
_entity_poly.pdbx_strand_id
1 'polypeptide(L)'
;MARNMAVKTSYVLKGLTNDQSWALLKRLSFGEDKIIWQSLVGQKIAEKCGGVPLAIRSMGSMLQTITEEDEDEHATYKVNSF
;
A
#
# COMPACT_ATOMS: atom_id res chain seq x y z
N MET A 1 -26.75 -13.67 36.25
CA MET A 1 -26.21 -14.84 35.51
C MET A 1 -25.84 -14.40 34.09
N ALA A 2 -24.55 -14.33 33.77
CA ALA A 2 -24.08 -14.06 32.42
C ALA A 2 -23.79 -15.40 31.72
N ARG A 3 -24.32 -15.60 30.51
CA ARG A 3 -23.97 -16.75 29.68
C ARG A 3 -22.55 -16.55 29.15
N ASN A 4 -21.62 -17.42 29.54
CA ASN A 4 -20.33 -17.51 28.88
C ASN A 4 -20.55 -18.00 27.45
N MET A 5 -20.43 -17.11 26.47
CA MET A 5 -20.35 -17.46 25.05
C MET A 5 -19.01 -18.16 24.85
N ALA A 6 -18.98 -19.48 25.05
CA ALA A 6 -17.80 -20.27 24.75
C ALA A 6 -17.49 -20.13 23.25
N VAL A 7 -16.44 -19.37 22.93
CA VAL A 7 -15.89 -19.30 21.57
C VAL A 7 -15.31 -20.68 21.27
N LYS A 8 -16.03 -21.44 20.46
CA LYS A 8 -15.77 -22.87 20.24
C LYS A 8 -14.47 -23.13 19.47
N THR A 9 -13.98 -22.16 18.71
CA THR A 9 -12.73 -22.27 17.93
C THR A 9 -12.16 -20.87 17.66
N SER A 10 -10.85 -20.71 17.85
CA SER A 10 -10.10 -19.54 17.38
C SER A 10 -9.48 -19.87 16.03
N TYR A 11 -9.72 -19.03 15.02
CA TYR A 11 -9.08 -19.16 13.70
C TYR A 11 -7.90 -18.20 13.61
N VAL A 12 -6.70 -18.76 13.48
CA VAL A 12 -5.48 -17.95 13.24
C VAL A 12 -5.48 -17.53 11.78
N LEU A 13 -5.64 -16.22 11.55
CA LEU A 13 -5.51 -15.64 10.21
C LEU A 13 -4.04 -15.63 9.79
N LYS A 14 -3.77 -16.09 8.57
CA LYS A 14 -2.45 -15.99 7.95
C LYS A 14 -2.28 -14.61 7.33
N GLY A 15 -1.05 -14.07 7.38
CA GLY A 15 -0.68 -12.88 6.63
C GLY A 15 -0.71 -13.10 5.12
N LEU A 16 -0.67 -11.99 4.38
CA LEU A 16 -0.57 -11.99 2.93
C LEU A 16 0.81 -12.50 2.47
N THR A 17 0.87 -13.15 1.31
CA THR A 17 2.15 -13.44 0.65
C THR A 17 2.83 -12.17 0.17
N ASN A 18 4.12 -12.22 -0.18
CA ASN A 18 4.83 -11.07 -0.76
C ASN A 18 4.13 -10.57 -2.04
N ASP A 19 3.70 -11.48 -2.92
CA ASP A 19 2.99 -11.11 -4.15
C ASP A 19 1.63 -10.46 -3.87
N GLN A 20 0.87 -10.98 -2.91
CA GLN A 20 -0.40 -10.39 -2.48
C GLN A 20 -0.19 -9.02 -1.82
N SER A 21 0.87 -8.89 -1.03
CA SER A 21 1.25 -7.64 -0.35
C SER A 21 1.64 -6.58 -1.38
N TRP A 22 2.41 -6.96 -2.39
CA TRP A 22 2.78 -6.08 -3.49
C TRP A 22 1.56 -5.67 -4.32
N ALA A 23 0.69 -6.62 -4.67
CA ALA A 23 -0.54 -6.32 -5.40
C ALA A 23 -1.45 -5.36 -4.62
N LEU A 24 -1.55 -5.51 -3.31
CA LEU A 24 -2.30 -4.59 -2.45
C LEU A 24 -1.64 -3.21 -2.38
N LEU A 25 -0.34 -3.14 -2.11
CA LEU A 25 0.39 -1.87 -2.05
C LEU A 25 0.26 -1.10 -3.36
N LYS A 26 0.49 -1.80 -4.48
CA LYS A 26 0.36 -1.27 -5.83
C LYS A 26 -0.98 -0.61 -6.08
N ARG A 27 -2.10 -1.21 -5.61
CA ARG A 27 -3.44 -0.62 -5.75
C ARG A 27 -3.66 0.62 -4.91
N LEU A 28 -2.93 0.76 -3.81
CA LEU A 28 -3.09 1.85 -2.85
C LEU A 28 -2.17 3.04 -3.14
N SER A 29 -1.02 2.82 -3.77
CA SER A 29 0.01 3.86 -3.95
C SER A 29 0.29 4.26 -5.39
N PHE A 30 0.10 3.37 -6.36
CA PHE A 30 0.53 3.64 -7.74
C PHE A 30 -0.66 3.43 -8.69
N GLY A 31 -1.06 4.47 -9.42
CA GLY A 31 -2.07 4.38 -10.49
C GLY A 31 -1.74 3.33 -11.57
N GLU A 32 -2.58 3.24 -12.60
CA GLU A 32 -2.39 2.27 -13.69
C GLU A 32 -1.08 2.51 -14.46
N ASP A 33 -0.63 3.76 -14.55
CA ASP A 33 0.62 4.15 -15.19
C ASP A 33 1.79 4.06 -14.21
N LYS A 34 2.69 3.11 -14.45
CA LYS A 34 3.83 2.83 -13.56
C LYS A 34 5.15 3.12 -14.21
N ILE A 35 6.01 3.82 -13.47
CA ILE A 35 7.44 3.90 -13.76
C ILE A 35 8.09 2.62 -13.20
N ILE A 36 8.95 1.95 -13.98
CA ILE A 36 9.63 0.69 -13.62
C ILE A 36 10.30 0.78 -12.23
N TRP A 37 10.87 1.95 -11.90
CA TRP A 37 11.56 2.20 -10.64
C TRP A 37 10.63 2.13 -9.41
N GLN A 38 9.39 2.62 -9.52
CA GLN A 38 8.37 2.54 -8.47
C GLN A 38 7.98 1.08 -8.17
N SER A 39 8.02 0.20 -9.18
CA SER A 39 7.75 -1.23 -8.99
C SER A 39 8.82 -1.92 -8.15
N LEU A 40 10.10 -1.57 -8.33
CA LEU A 40 11.21 -2.15 -7.58
C LEU A 40 11.17 -1.72 -6.10
N VAL A 41 10.95 -0.42 -5.86
CA VAL A 41 10.83 0.13 -4.50
C VAL A 41 9.58 -0.41 -3.81
N GLY A 42 8.45 -0.43 -4.51
CA GLY A 42 7.18 -0.91 -3.98
C GLY A 42 7.23 -2.40 -3.58
N GLN A 43 7.91 -3.25 -4.35
CA GLN A 43 8.13 -4.65 -3.95
C GLN A 43 8.94 -4.75 -2.65
N LYS A 44 10.03 -3.99 -2.52
CA LYS A 44 10.87 -3.96 -1.31
C LYS A 44 10.08 -3.52 -0.07
N ILE A 45 9.17 -2.56 -0.25
CA ILE A 45 8.29 -2.06 0.82
C ILE A 45 7.28 -3.13 1.21
N ALA A 46 6.65 -3.79 0.23
CA ALA A 46 5.69 -4.87 0.49
C ALA A 46 6.32 -6.04 1.25
N GLU A 47 7.56 -6.42 0.92
CA GLU A 47 8.34 -7.43 1.65
C GLU A 47 8.59 -7.01 3.11
N LYS A 48 8.97 -5.74 3.34
CA LYS A 48 9.20 -5.21 4.70
C LYS A 48 7.94 -5.17 5.55
N CYS A 49 6.75 -5.07 4.95
CA CYS A 49 5.48 -5.09 5.66
C CYS A 49 5.09 -6.49 6.18
N GLY A 50 5.80 -7.55 5.79
CA GLY A 50 5.65 -8.89 6.37
C GLY A 50 4.25 -9.50 6.22
N GLY A 51 3.51 -9.12 5.18
CA GLY A 51 2.16 -9.64 4.94
C GLY A 51 1.07 -9.07 5.84
N VAL A 52 1.34 -8.02 6.62
CA VAL A 52 0.36 -7.39 7.50
C VAL A 52 -0.47 -6.36 6.71
N PRO A 53 -1.79 -6.61 6.48
CA PRO A 53 -2.60 -5.73 5.63
C PRO A 53 -2.65 -4.28 6.12
N LEU A 54 -2.65 -4.09 7.44
CA LEU A 54 -2.68 -2.76 8.05
C LEU A 54 -1.39 -1.97 7.77
N ALA A 55 -0.22 -2.61 7.87
CA ALA A 55 1.06 -1.97 7.58
C ALA A 55 1.17 -1.58 6.10
N ILE A 56 0.75 -2.49 5.21
CA ILE A 56 0.72 -2.25 3.76
C ILE A 56 -0.17 -1.05 3.43
N ARG A 57 -1.34 -0.95 4.07
CA ARG A 57 -2.26 0.18 3.86
C ARG A 57 -1.66 1.52 4.28
N SER A 58 -1.04 1.56 5.46
CA SER A 58 -0.39 2.77 5.94
C SER A 58 0.73 3.22 5.00
N MET A 59 1.57 2.29 4.55
CA MET A 59 2.63 2.59 3.59
C MET A 59 2.10 3.00 2.23
N GLY A 60 1.03 2.36 1.75
CA GLY A 60 0.38 2.71 0.48
C GLY A 60 -0.13 4.16 0.49
N SER A 61 -0.80 4.55 1.57
CA SER A 61 -1.29 5.93 1.74
C SER A 61 -0.16 6.96 1.80
N MET A 62 0.96 6.65 2.48
CA MET A 62 2.12 7.55 2.52
C MET A 62 2.75 7.73 1.13
N LEU A 63 2.90 6.62 0.38
CA LEU A 63 3.47 6.66 -0.96
C LEU A 63 2.58 7.42 -1.94
N GLN A 64 1.25 7.34 -1.80
CA GLN A 64 0.31 8.11 -2.61
C GLN A 64 0.54 9.62 -2.45
N THR A 65 0.70 10.10 -1.21
CA THR A 65 0.97 11.52 -0.95
C THR A 65 2.27 11.98 -1.60
N ILE A 66 3.32 11.15 -1.54
CA ILE A 66 4.61 11.47 -2.17
C ILE A 66 4.48 11.58 -3.70
N THR A 67 3.69 10.71 -4.34
CA THR A 67 3.48 10.76 -5.80
C THR A 67 2.66 11.97 -6.26
N GLU A 68 1.79 12.51 -5.40
CA GLU A 68 1.00 13.72 -5.70
C GLU A 68 1.88 14.99 -5.57
N GLU A 69 2.83 15.02 -4.64
CA GLU A 69 3.78 16.14 -4.47
C GLU A 69 4.77 16.28 -5.65
N ASP A 70 5.18 15.17 -6.27
CA ASP A 70 6.00 15.17 -7.50
C ASP A 70 5.20 15.66 -8.73
N GLU A 71 3.87 15.52 -8.74
CA GLU A 71 3.00 16.02 -9.80
C GLU A 71 2.78 17.53 -9.73
N ASP A 72 2.81 18.13 -8.54
CA ASP A 72 2.74 19.59 -8.37
C ASP A 72 3.99 20.30 -8.90
N GLU A 73 5.18 19.70 -8.78
CA GLU A 73 6.38 20.23 -9.44
C GLU A 73 6.26 20.13 -10.98
N HIS A 74 5.63 19.09 -11.54
CA HIS A 74 5.45 18.96 -12.99
C HIS A 74 4.28 19.81 -13.54
N ALA A 75 3.30 20.16 -12.72
CA ALA A 75 2.21 21.08 -13.08
C ALA A 75 2.68 22.54 -13.19
N THR A 76 3.65 22.96 -12.37
CA THR A 76 4.22 24.33 -12.46
C THR A 76 5.02 24.57 -13.74
N TYR A 77 5.71 23.56 -14.29
CA TYR A 77 6.39 23.68 -15.59
C TYR A 77 5.43 23.85 -16.79
N LYS A 78 4.16 23.44 -16.67
CA LYS A 78 3.17 23.63 -17.75
C LYS A 78 2.44 24.96 -17.69
N VAL A 79 2.34 25.60 -16.53
CA VAL A 79 1.68 26.92 -16.40
C VAL A 79 2.57 28.05 -16.94
N ASN A 80 3.89 27.90 -16.95
CA ASN A 80 4.84 28.88 -17.51
C ASN A 80 5.12 28.70 -19.02
N SER A 81 4.23 28.03 -19.76
CA SER A 81 4.34 27.78 -21.21
C SER A 81 3.20 28.42 -22.04
N PHE A 82 2.50 29.43 -21.50
CA PHE A 82 1.63 30.32 -22.29
C PHE A 82 2.23 31.72 -22.39
#